data_AF-A0A8I0N3Z2-F1
#
_entry.id   AF-A0A8I0N3Z2-F1
#
_cell.length_a   1.000
_cell.length_b   1.000
_cell.length_c   1.000
_cell.angle_alpha   90.00
_cell.angle_beta   90.00
_cell.angle_gamma   90.00
#
_symmetry.space_group_name_H-M   'P 1'
#
loop_
_entity.id
_entity.type
_entity.pdbx_description
1 polymer ?
#
loop_
_entity_poly.entity_id
_entity_poly.type
_entity_poly.pdbx_seq_one_letter_code
_entity_poly.pdbx_strand_id
1 'polypeptide(L)' 'MAKHRIRIVQVFKTIRSIEIEVEADDEQDAVEGLSSGAIDTPDFDDPRWLTGWDLQNEEVEPA' A
#
# COMPACT_ATOMS: atom_id res chain seq x y z
N MET A 1 -15.77 -7.99 -40.82
CA MET A 1 -15.00 -7.53 -39.63
C MET A 1 -14.19 -8.71 -39.12
N ALA A 2 -12.87 -8.57 -38.95
CA ALA A 2 -11.99 -9.62 -38.43
C ALA A 2 -11.78 -9.47 -36.91
N LYS A 3 -11.46 -10.56 -36.21
CA LYS A 3 -11.10 -10.53 -34.78
C LYS A 3 -9.61 -10.24 -34.64
N HIS A 4 -9.25 -9.31 -33.77
CA HIS A 4 -7.86 -8.95 -33.47
C HIS A 4 -7.61 -9.16 -31.97
N ARG A 5 -6.40 -9.59 -31.61
CA ARG A 5 -5.99 -9.79 -30.22
C ARG A 5 -5.19 -8.57 -29.78
N ILE A 6 -5.56 -7.99 -28.64
CA ILE A 6 -4.93 -6.81 -28.04
C ILE A 6 -4.55 -7.18 -26.61
N ARG A 7 -3.43 -6.65 -26.13
CA ARG A 7 -2.96 -6.74 -24.74
C ARG A 7 -3.02 -5.34 -24.13
N ILE A 8 -3.51 -5.29 -22.90
CA ILE A 8 -3.53 -4.09 -22.07
C ILE A 8 -2.69 -4.39 -20.84
N VAL A 9 -1.73 -3.52 -20.54
CA VAL A 9 -0.86 -3.60 -19.36
C VAL A 9 -1.08 -2.36 -18.52
N GLN A 10 -1.55 -2.54 -17.29
CA GLN A 10 -1.69 -1.48 -16.31
C GLN A 10 -0.67 -1.67 -15.19
N VAL A 11 0.06 -0.61 -14.87
CA VAL A 11 0.99 -0.58 -13.75
C VAL A 11 0.39 0.32 -12.68
N PHE A 12 0.14 -0.24 -11.51
CA PHE A 12 -0.37 0.49 -10.35
C PHE A 12 0.72 0.66 -9.29
N LYS A 13 0.66 1.78 -8.58
CA LYS A 13 1.34 1.98 -7.30
C LYS A 13 0.32 1.77 -6.19
N THR A 14 0.64 0.89 -5.26
CA THR A 14 -0.20 0.62 -4.08
C THR A 14 0.41 1.31 -2.87
N ILE A 15 -0.40 2.07 -2.14
CA ILE A 15 -0.03 2.69 -0.86
C ILE A 15 -0.97 2.13 0.20
N ARG A 16 -0.40 1.58 1.28
CA ARG A 16 -1.15 1.15 2.46
C ARG A 16 -0.81 2.06 3.63
N SER A 17 -1.81 2.61 4.30
CA SER A 17 -1.64 3.47 5.47
C SER A 17 -2.53 3.00 6.61
N ILE A 18 -2.01 3.12 7.84
CA ILE A 18 -2.75 2.89 9.07
C ILE A 18 -2.32 3.95 10.07
N GLU A 19 -3.28 4.45 10.85
CA GLU A 19 -3.02 5.32 11.98
C GLU A 19 -3.28 4.51 13.25
N ILE A 20 -2.34 4.56 14.19
CA ILE A 20 -2.43 3.87 15.48
C ILE A 20 -2.12 4.87 16.60
N GLU A 21 -2.77 4.67 17.73
CA GLU A 21 -2.46 5.37 18.97
C GLU A 21 -1.58 4.48 19.83
N VAL A 22 -0.48 5.03 20.35
CA VAL A 22 0.51 4.29 21.14
C VAL A 22 0.91 5.14 22.34
N GLU A 23 1.19 4.48 23.46
CA GLU A 23 1.71 5.16 24.65
C GLU A 23 3.23 5.29 24.54
N ALA A 24 3.73 6.52 24.54
CA ALA A 24 5.15 6.86 24.53
C ALA A 24 5.36 8.21 25.25
N ASP A 25 6.60 8.49 25.66
CA ASP A 25 6.94 9.74 26.33
C ASP A 25 6.87 10.94 25.36
N ASP A 26 7.21 10.73 24.08
CA ASP A 26 7.00 11.67 22.98
C ASP A 26 6.83 10.98 21.60
N GLU A 27 6.61 11.78 20.54
CA GLU A 27 6.41 11.29 19.17
C GLU A 27 7.63 10.53 18.63
N GLN A 28 8.83 10.91 19.03
CA GLN A 28 10.06 10.29 18.54
C GLN A 28 10.28 8.94 19.21
N ASP A 29 10.01 8.85 20.50
CA ASP A 29 9.99 7.58 21.25
C ASP A 29 8.94 6.61 20.69
N ALA A 30 7.77 7.11 20.26
CA ALA A 30 6.76 6.29 19.57
C ALA A 30 7.29 5.68 18.26
N VAL A 31 7.98 6.47 17.43
CA VAL A 31 8.55 6.00 16.16
C VAL A 31 9.70 5.01 16.38
N GLU A 32 10.57 5.28 17.35
CA GLU A 32 11.67 4.38 17.72
C GLU A 32 11.14 3.08 18.32
N GLY A 33 10.12 3.15 19.17
CA GLY A 33 9.42 1.99 19.73
C GLY A 33 8.82 1.09 18.66
N LEU A 34 8.19 1.68 17.64
CA LEU A 34 7.67 0.94 16.50
C LEU A 34 8.79 0.31 15.65
N SER A 35 9.85 1.07 15.37
CA SER A 35 10.97 0.63 14.53
C SER A 35 11.82 -0.47 15.17
N SER A 36 11.92 -0.44 16.50
CA SER A 36 12.61 -1.44 17.30
C SER A 36 11.77 -2.69 17.60
N GLY A 37 10.46 -2.64 17.33
CA GLY A 37 9.51 -3.71 17.67
C GLY A 37 9.13 -3.75 19.15
N ALA A 38 9.39 -2.69 19.91
CA ALA A 38 8.90 -2.54 21.28
C ALA A 38 7.40 -2.21 21.32
N ILE A 39 6.86 -1.65 20.23
CA ILE A 39 5.43 -1.42 20.02
C ILE A 39 4.95 -2.36 18.92
N ASP A 40 3.89 -3.10 19.21
CA ASP A 40 3.29 -4.02 18.24
C ASP A 40 2.68 -3.24 17.07
N THR A 41 3.04 -3.64 15.85
CA THR A 41 2.41 -3.12 14.64
C THR A 41 1.18 -3.95 14.30
N PRO A 42 0.10 -3.33 13.79
CA PRO A 42 -1.06 -4.08 13.33
C PRO A 42 -0.69 -5.09 12.27
N ASP A 43 -1.32 -6.27 12.34
CA ASP A 43 -1.11 -7.33 11.37
C ASP A 43 -1.40 -6.85 9.95
N PHE A 44 -0.79 -7.53 8.98
CA PHE A 44 -0.90 -7.16 7.56
C PHE A 44 -2.36 -7.15 7.08
N ASP A 45 -3.23 -7.98 7.64
CA ASP A 45 -4.64 -8.13 7.31
C ASP A 45 -5.58 -7.32 8.23
N ASP A 46 -5.04 -6.47 9.10
CA ASP A 46 -5.86 -5.59 9.95
C ASP A 46 -6.81 -4.75 9.07
N PRO A 47 -8.12 -4.77 9.33
CA PRO A 47 -9.12 -4.09 8.50
C PRO A 47 -8.99 -2.56 8.52
N ARG A 48 -8.22 -1.98 9.45
CA ARG A 48 -7.94 -0.54 9.51
C ARG A 48 -6.93 -0.08 8.47
N TRP A 49 -6.21 -0.99 7.82
CA TRP A 49 -5.33 -0.65 6.72
C TRP A 49 -6.13 -0.08 5.54
N LEU A 50 -5.92 1.19 5.26
CA LEU A 50 -6.46 1.84 4.07
C LEU A 50 -5.52 1.58 2.90
N THR A 51 -6.04 1.00 1.82
CA THR A 51 -5.24 0.68 0.63
C THR A 51 -5.70 1.53 -0.55
N GLY A 52 -4.82 2.43 -1.00
CA GLY A 52 -4.99 3.21 -2.23
C GLY A 52 -4.27 2.54 -3.40
N TRP A 53 -4.92 2.56 -4.56
CA TRP A 53 -4.34 2.14 -5.84
C TRP A 53 -4.30 3.34 -6.77
N ASP A 54 -3.12 3.65 -7.28
CA ASP A 54 -2.92 4.76 -8.20
C ASP A 54 -2.36 4.24 -9.52
N LEU A 55 -3.09 4.46 -10.62
CA LEU A 55 -2.67 4.02 -11.95
C LEU A 55 -1.50 4.88 -12.41
N GLN A 56 -0.33 4.27 -12.54
CA GLN A 56 0.88 4.98 -12.98
C GLN A 56 1.00 5.00 -14.50
N ASN A 57 0.65 3.88 -15.14
CA ASN A 57 0.79 3.71 -16.57
C ASN A 57 -0.24 2.72 -17.10
N GLU A 58 -0.73 2.98 -18.30
CA GLU A 58 -1.55 2.06 -19.08
C GLU A 58 -1.03 2.01 -20.51
N GLU A 59 -0.66 0.82 -20.95
CA GLU A 59 -0.17 0.57 -22.29
C GLU A 59 -1.07 -0.42 -23.02
N VAL A 60 -1.28 -0.17 -24.31
CA VAL A 60 -2.11 -1.00 -25.18
C VAL A 60 -1.30 -1.38 -26.40
N GLU A 61 -1.10 -2.68 -26.60
CA GLU A 61 -0.32 -3.23 -27.71
C GLU A 61 -1.07 -4.38 -28.42
N PRO A 62 -0.82 -4.64 -29.70
CA PRO A 62 -1.24 -5.89 -30.33
C PRO A 62 -0.64 -7.10 -29.59
N ALA A 63 -1.45 -8.13 -29.36
CA ALA A 63 -1.04 -9.32 -28.59
C ALA A 63 -0.42 -10.43 -29.44
#